data_AF-A0A937VGJ3-F1
#
_entry.id   AF-A0A937VGJ3-F1
#
_cell.length_a   1.000
_cell.length_b   1.000
_cell.length_c   1.000
_cell.angle_alpha   90.00
_cell.angle_beta   90.00
_cell.angle_gamma   90.00
#
_symmetry.space_group_name_H-M   'P 1'
#
loop_
_entity.id
_entity.type
_entity.pdbx_description
1 polymer ?
#
loop_
_entity_poly.entity_id
_entity_poly.type
_entity_poly.pdbx_seq_one_letter_code
_entity_poly.pdbx_strand_id
1 'polypeptide(L)' 'MNEVERAVSHFAQGSNCAQAVLWAYAPHFGLTPEMAMRIAAPFGGGMARLGETCGA' A
#
# COMPACT_ATOMS: atom_id res chain seq x y z
N MET A 1 7.03 -4.78 15.76
CA MET A 1 6.68 -3.88 14.64
C MET A 1 5.18 -3.94 14.44
N ASN A 2 4.47 -2.82 14.62
CA ASN A 2 3.03 -2.72 14.33
C ASN A 2 2.79 -2.46 12.82
N GLU A 3 1.54 -2.46 12.40
CA GLU A 3 1.13 -2.25 10.99
C GLU A 3 1.56 -0.89 10.46
N VAL A 4 1.55 0.15 11.31
CA VAL A 4 1.98 1.50 10.94
C VAL A 4 3.48 1.52 10.64
N GLU A 5 4.31 0.95 11.52
CA GLU A 5 5.76 0.84 11.32
C GLU A 5 6.10 0.00 10.08
N ARG A 6 5.34 -1.07 9.85
CA ARG A 6 5.43 -1.90 8.63
C ARG A 6 5.12 -1.11 7.37
N ALA A 7 4.03 -0.34 7.36
CA ALA A 7 3.65 0.48 6.22
C ALA A 7 4.72 1.56 5.94
N VAL A 8 5.18 2.27 6.97
CA VAL A 8 6.24 3.28 6.82
C VAL A 8 7.53 2.65 6.26
N SER A 9 7.94 1.50 6.78
CA SER A 9 9.12 0.78 6.28
C SER A 9 8.98 0.38 4.81
N HIS A 10 7.80 -0.12 4.40
CA HIS A 10 7.57 -0.57 3.04
C HIS A 10 7.43 0.60 2.04
N PHE A 11 6.88 1.73 2.47
CA PHE A 11 6.88 2.98 1.70
C PHE A 11 8.31 3.48 1.45
N ALA A 12 9.16 3.46 2.48
CA ALA A 12 10.57 3.84 2.36
C ALA A 12 11.37 2.92 1.40
N GLN A 13 10.89 1.71 1.15
CA GLN A 13 11.47 0.76 0.19
C GLN A 13 10.99 0.98 -1.25
N GLY A 14 10.23 2.05 -1.52
CA GLY A 14 9.83 2.45 -2.88
C GLY A 14 8.44 1.98 -3.31
N SER A 15 7.66 1.40 -2.40
CA SER A 15 6.24 1.15 -2.65
C SER A 15 5.45 2.45 -2.64
N ASN A 16 4.39 2.54 -3.44
CA ASN A 16 3.50 3.69 -3.34
C ASN A 16 2.73 3.67 -2.00
N CYS A 17 2.10 4.79 -1.64
CA CYS A 17 1.37 4.93 -0.37
C CYS A 17 0.29 3.85 -0.16
N ALA A 18 -0.53 3.57 -1.18
CA ALA A 18 -1.60 2.57 -1.11
C ALA A 18 -1.04 1.15 -0.96
N GLN A 19 0.04 0.84 -1.69
CA GLN A 19 0.76 -0.43 -1.60
C GLN A 19 1.32 -0.65 -0.20
N ALA A 20 1.95 0.37 0.38
CA ALA A 20 2.52 0.29 1.72
C ALA A 20 1.46 -0.01 2.80
N VAL A 21 0.31 0.69 2.74
CA VAL A 21 -0.80 0.48 3.69
C VAL A 21 -1.42 -0.90 3.49
N LEU A 22 -1.85 -1.26 2.27
CA LEU A 22 -2.53 -2.54 2.04
C LEU A 22 -1.60 -3.72 2.32
N TRP A 23 -0.31 -3.63 2.00
CA TRP A 23 0.68 -4.67 2.31
C TRP A 23 0.83 -4.90 3.83
N ALA A 24 0.84 -3.84 4.63
CA ALA A 24 0.96 -3.97 6.08
C ALA A 24 -0.25 -4.67 6.70
N TYR A 25 -1.45 -4.40 6.18
CA TYR A 25 -2.71 -5.00 6.64
C TYR A 25 -3.11 -6.29 5.92
N ALA A 26 -2.38 -6.72 4.88
CA ALA A 26 -2.69 -7.90 4.07
C ALA A 26 -3.08 -9.16 4.88
N PRO A 27 -2.40 -9.51 6.01
CA PRO A 27 -2.79 -10.66 6.82
C PRO A 27 -4.20 -10.58 7.41
N HIS A 28 -4.69 -9.37 7.73
CA HIS A 28 -6.04 -9.15 8.27
C HIS A 28 -7.13 -9.46 7.24
N PHE A 29 -6.77 -9.42 5.96
CA PHE A 29 -7.68 -9.65 4.84
C PHE A 29 -7.45 -11.02 4.17
N GLY A 30 -6.56 -11.86 4.71
CA GLY A 30 -6.20 -13.13 4.09
C GLY A 30 -5.50 -12.98 2.73
N LEU A 31 -4.91 -11.81 2.46
CA LEU A 31 -4.22 -11.52 1.21
C LEU A 31 -2.75 -11.95 1.32
N THR A 32 -2.21 -12.50 0.23
CA THR A 32 -0.75 -12.63 0.12
C THR A 32 -0.12 -11.25 -0.09
N PRO A 33 1.16 -11.07 0.28
CA PRO A 33 1.91 -9.85 -0.01
C PRO A 33 1.82 -9.43 -1.49
N GLU A 34 1.93 -10.39 -2.41
CA GLU A 34 1.90 -10.15 -3.84
C GLU A 34 0.52 -9.68 -4.30
N MET A 35 -0.55 -10.26 -3.76
CA MET A 35 -1.92 -9.84 -4.04
C MET A 35 -2.14 -8.40 -3.57
N ALA A 36 -1.78 -8.09 -2.33
CA ALA A 36 -1.90 -6.74 -1.78
C ALA A 36 -1.16 -5.71 -2.64
N MET A 37 0.08 -6.01 -3.03
CA MET A 37 0.89 -5.12 -3.86
C MET A 37 0.30 -4.89 -5.25
N ARG A 38 -0.28 -5.92 -5.88
CA ARG A 38 -0.93 -5.82 -7.20
C ARG A 38 -2.25 -5.07 -7.14
N ILE A 39 -3.07 -5.35 -6.13
CA ILE A 39 -4.36 -4.67 -5.92
C ILE A 39 -4.13 -3.17 -5.72
N ALA A 40 -3.12 -2.80 -4.92
CA ALA A 40 -2.87 -1.41 -4.57
C ALA A 40 -2.01 -0.61 -5.59
N ALA A 41 -1.45 -1.28 -6.61
CA ALA A 41 -0.59 -0.65 -7.61
C ALA A 41 -1.21 0.59 -8.30
N PRO A 42 -2.48 0.59 -8.76
CA PRO A 42 -3.03 1.75 -9.46
C PRO A 42 -3.33 2.93 -8.52
N PHE A 43 -3.43 2.71 -7.21
CA PHE A 43 -3.98 3.72 -6.29
C PHE A 43 -2.97 4.78 -5.83
N GLY A 44 -1.69 4.66 -6.23
CA GLY A 44 -0.63 5.59 -5.84
C GLY A 44 -0.75 6.99 -6.46
N GLY A 45 -0.27 8.00 -5.72
CA GLY A 45 -0.17 9.39 -6.24
C GLY A 45 -1.52 10.05 -6.53
N GLY A 46 -2.53 9.70 -5.74
CA GLY A 46 -3.89 10.20 -5.95
C GLY A 46 -4.73 9.36 -6.92
N MET A 47 -4.60 8.02 -6.88
CA MET A 47 -5.33 7.02 -7.69
C MET A 47 -4.87 6.69 -9.11
N ALA A 48 -3.82 7.31 -9.62
CA ALA A 48 -3.00 6.82 -10.74
C ALA A 48 -2.06 7.94 -11.18
N ARG A 49 -1.50 8.67 -10.21
CA ARG A 49 -0.75 9.92 -10.45
C ARG A 49 -1.56 11.05 -11.08
N LEU A 50 -2.89 11.00 -10.94
CA LEU A 50 -3.78 12.08 -11.37
C LEU A 50 -3.79 13.24 -10.37
N GLY A 51 -3.37 13.02 -9.11
CA GLY A 51 -3.30 14.05 -8.08
C GLY A 51 -4.63 14.41 -7.42
N GLU A 52 -5.71 13.71 -7.78
CA GLU A 52 -7.07 14.03 -7.34
C GLU A 52 -7.39 13.34 -5.99
N THR A 53 -7.77 12.07 -6.02
CA THR A 53 -8.31 11.38 -4.84
C THR A 53 -7.26 10.52 -4.18
N CYS A 54 -7.11 10.60 -2.86
CA CYS A 54 -6.21 9.71 -2.13
C CYS A 54 -6.60 8.23 -2.34
N GLY A 55 -5.62 7.40 -2.66
CA GLY A 55 -5.81 5.94 -2.81
C GLY A 55 -5.30 5.12 -1.62
N ALA A 56 -4.74 5.77 -0.61
CA ALA A 56 -4.25 5.19 0.64
C ALA A 56 -5.14 5.60 1.81
#